data_AF-A0A2V8SPH4-F1
#
_entry.id   AF-A0A2V8SPH4-F1
#
_cell.length_a   1.000
_cell.length_b   1.000
_cell.length_c   1.000
_cell.angle_alpha   90.00
_cell.angle_beta   90.00
_cell.angle_gamma   90.00
#
_symmetry.space_group_name_H-M   'P 1'
#
loop_
_entity.id
_entity.type
_entity.pdbx_description
1 polymer ?
#
loop_
_entity_poly.entity_id
_entity_poly.type
_entity_poly.pdbx_seq_one_letter_code
_entity_poly.pdbx_strand_id
1 'polypeptide(L)' 'MTTAVETLTREPVLEDYFGLSDAELHERIEAARRSLGTRLVILGHHYQRDDVVCHAD' A
#
# COMPACT_ATOMS: atom_id res chain seq x y z
N MET A 1 -40.40 2.42 -0.29
CA MET A 1 -39.15 2.97 0.24
C MET A 1 -38.01 2.11 -0.27
N THR A 2 -37.31 2.59 -1.29
CA THR A 2 -36.11 1.93 -1.85
C THR A 2 -34.91 2.69 -1.30
N THR A 3 -34.13 2.05 -0.44
CA THR A 3 -32.89 2.62 0.07
C THR A 3 -31.82 2.44 -1.00
N ALA A 4 -31.39 3.54 -1.63
CA ALA A 4 -30.21 3.55 -2.47
C ALA A 4 -28.98 3.45 -1.56
N VAL A 5 -28.25 2.35 -1.65
CA VAL A 5 -26.88 2.28 -1.14
C VAL A 5 -26.01 2.91 -2.22
N GLU A 6 -25.71 4.20 -2.04
CA GLU A 6 -24.76 4.91 -2.88
C GLU A 6 -23.35 4.45 -2.47
N THR A 7 -22.91 3.32 -3.04
CA THR A 7 -21.58 2.78 -2.83
C THR A 7 -20.57 3.65 -3.59
N LEU A 8 -20.06 4.68 -2.94
CA LEU A 8 -18.82 5.36 -3.34
C LEU A 8 -17.63 4.45 -3.04
N THR A 9 -17.46 3.35 -3.77
CA THR A 9 -16.17 2.67 -3.86
C THR A 9 -15.56 3.05 -5.19
N ARG A 10 -14.88 4.20 -5.22
CA ARG A 10 -13.84 4.42 -6.22
C ARG A 10 -12.79 3.37 -5.93
N GLU A 11 -12.85 2.23 -6.60
CA GLU A 11 -11.78 1.25 -6.56
C GLU A 11 -10.50 2.02 -6.84
N PRO A 12 -9.52 2.03 -5.91
CA PRO A 12 -8.26 2.67 -6.21
C PRO A 12 -7.73 1.92 -7.43
N VAL A 13 -7.57 2.66 -8.53
CA VAL A 13 -6.77 2.17 -9.65
C VAL A 13 -5.44 1.80 -9.04
N LEU A 14 -5.14 0.50 -8.99
CA LEU A 14 -3.81 0.06 -8.59
C LEU A 14 -2.86 0.74 -9.56
N GLU A 15 -2.08 1.68 -9.06
CA GLU A 15 -1.03 2.30 -9.86
C GLU A 15 -0.16 1.18 -10.41
N ASP A 16 0.34 1.36 -11.63
CA ASP A 16 1.23 0.36 -12.19
C ASP A 16 2.56 0.41 -11.43
N TYR A 17 2.70 -0.52 -10.48
CA TYR A 17 3.95 -0.75 -9.76
C TYR A 17 4.87 -1.71 -10.54
N PHE A 18 4.38 -2.32 -11.62
CA PHE A 18 5.21 -3.20 -12.45
C PHE A 18 6.18 -2.33 -13.25
N GLY A 19 7.48 -2.58 -13.04
CA GLY A 19 8.56 -1.85 -13.71
C GLY A 19 9.15 -0.69 -12.91
N LEU A 20 8.63 -0.40 -11.71
CA LEU A 20 9.35 0.46 -10.77
C LEU A 20 10.61 -0.25 -10.28
N SER A 21 11.68 0.51 -10.13
CA SER A 21 12.88 0.03 -9.46
C SER A 21 12.64 -0.18 -7.97
N ASP A 22 13.43 -1.05 -7.36
CA ASP A 22 13.37 -1.31 -5.91
C ASP A 22 13.56 -0.01 -5.10
N ALA A 23 14.40 0.91 -5.59
CA ALA A 23 14.62 2.22 -4.96
C ALA A 23 13.36 3.10 -4.98
N GLU A 24 12.64 3.14 -6.10
CA GLU A 24 11.39 3.90 -6.22
C GLU A 24 10.28 3.30 -5.34
N LEU A 25 10.20 1.97 -5.26
CA LEU A 25 9.28 1.28 -4.36
C LEU A 25 9.59 1.61 -2.90
N HIS A 26 10.86 1.54 -2.52
CA HIS A 26 11.33 1.86 -1.18
C HIS A 26 10.97 3.30 -0.79
N GLU A 27 11.26 4.28 -1.64
CA GLU A 27 10.95 5.70 -1.37
C GLU A 27 9.45 5.93 -1.19
N ARG A 28 8.61 5.26 -2.00
CA ARG A 28 7.15 5.37 -1.88
C ARG A 28 6.64 4.76 -0.57
N ILE A 29 7.15 3.60 -0.16
CA ILE A 29 6.78 2.96 1.10
C ILE A 29 7.17 3.86 2.29
N GLU A 30 8.36 4.45 2.28
CA GLU A 30 8.81 5.34 3.34
C GLU A 30 8.05 6.68 3.37
N ALA A 31 7.64 7.20 2.21
CA ALA A 31 6.73 8.35 2.14
C ALA A 31 5.37 8.04 2.78
N ALA A 32 4.79 6.88 2.47
CA ALA A 32 3.53 6.43 3.06
C ALA A 32 3.66 6.22 4.58
N ARG A 33 4.75 5.58 5.04
CA ARG A 33 5.04 5.39 6.47
C ARG A 33 5.10 6.71 7.22
N ARG A 34 5.80 7.71 6.68
CA ARG A 34 5.86 9.06 7.28
C ARG A 34 4.50 9.76 7.32
N SER A 35 3.67 9.57 6.29
CA SER A 35 2.33 10.17 6.21
C SER A 35 1.32 9.53 7.17
N LEU A 36 1.37 8.21 7.31
CA LEU A 36 0.41 7.45 8.11
C LEU A 36 0.84 7.34 9.58
N GLY A 37 2.14 7.34 9.84
CA GLY A 37 2.74 7.30 11.18
C GLY A 37 2.27 6.07 11.95
N THR A 38 1.84 6.27 13.20
CA THR A 38 1.38 5.21 14.12
C THR A 38 0.09 4.52 13.70
N ARG A 39 -0.56 4.97 12.62
CA ARG A 39 -1.77 4.34 12.07
C ARG A 39 -1.45 3.25 11.05
N LEU A 40 -0.18 3.09 10.67
CA LEU A 40 0.26 2.09 9.72
C LEU A 40 0.86 0.90 10.46
N VAL A 41 0.53 -0.29 10.00
CA VAL A 41 1.23 -1.55 10.30
C VAL A 41 1.52 -2.20 8.96
N ILE A 42 2.78 -2.53 8.69
CA ILE A 42 3.20 -3.21 7.47
C ILE A 42 3.35 -4.70 7.77
N LEU A 43 2.47 -5.51 7.19
CA LEU A 43 2.46 -6.96 7.40
C LEU A 43 3.54 -7.64 6.56
N GLY A 44 4.40 -8.38 7.24
CA GLY A 44 5.33 -9.33 6.62
C GLY A 44 4.64 -10.67 6.28
N HIS A 45 4.86 -11.18 5.08
CA HIS A 45 4.50 -12.53 4.65
C HIS A 45 5.73 -13.27 4.13
N HIS A 46 5.84 -14.57 4.42
CA HIS A 46 7.02 -15.39 4.10
C HIS A 46 7.26 -15.64 2.60
N TYR A 47 6.37 -15.17 1.74
CA TYR A 47 6.52 -15.18 0.28
C TYR A 47 6.79 -13.79 -0.32
N GLN A 48 6.94 -12.76 0.52
CA GLN A 48 7.36 -11.44 0.05
C GLN A 48 8.86 -11.45 -0.27
N ARG A 49 9.24 -10.61 -1.23
CA ARG A 49 10.63 -10.36 -1.58
C ARG A 49 11.34 -9.55 -0.48
N ASP A 50 12.65 -9.68 -0.39
CA ASP A 50 13.47 -9.03 0.65
C ASP A 50 13.31 -7.49 0.67
N ASP A 51 13.11 -6.87 -0.49
CA ASP A 51 12.86 -5.43 -0.67
C ASP A 51 11.54 -4.95 -0.05
N VAL A 52 10.60 -5.86 0.20
CA VAL A 52 9.32 -5.56 0.87
C VAL A 52 9.39 -5.94 2.35
N VAL A 53 9.99 -7.09 2.67
CA VAL A 53 10.12 -7.59 4.04
C VAL A 53 10.90 -6.62 4.94
N CYS A 54 11.87 -5.89 4.39
CA CYS A 54 12.64 -4.90 5.16
C CYS A 54 11.78 -3.76 5.74
N HIS A 55 10.55 -3.57 5.23
CA HIS A 55 9.59 -2.61 5.73
C HIS A 55 8.56 -3.20 6.70
N ALA A 56 8.56 -4.50 6.98
CA ALA A 56 7.62 -5.08 7.94
C ALA A 56 7.86 -4.57 9.37
N ASP A 57 6.78 -4.37 10.13
CA ASP A 57 6.81 -3.98 11.54
C ASP A 57 6.73 -5.18 12.50
#